data_AF-A0A8T0XCJ1-F1
#
_entry.id   AF-A0A8T0XCJ1-F1
#
_cell.length_a   1.000
_cell.length_b   1.000
_cell.length_c   1.000
_cell.angle_alpha   90.00
_cell.angle_beta   90.00
_cell.angle_gamma   90.00
#
_symmetry.space_group_name_H-M   'P 1'
#
loop_
_entity.id
_entity.type
_entity.pdbx_description
1 polymer ?
#
loop_
_entity_poly.entity_id
_entity_poly.type
_entity_poly.pdbx_seq_one_letter_code
_entity_poly.pdbx_strand_id
1 'polypeptide(L)'
;MEVIVCSFFCHIVYCIASLVAECYFQPGGEVTWNRGINMGHGLERINRCRRGKLPVVIPEGYIRPVVPMIAAKYATECNIAVRNHVLVLKHWREYNENPAVIDLFLGTLRAKFDIDTNDAVVRMGCIEMMKSAVRQWRHKLKQVHFDPFPLHLVRKTSPVKSTSDA
;
A
#
# COMPACT_ATOMS: atom_id res chain seq x y z
N MET A 1 18.28 23.75 -30.92
CA MET A 1 18.63 22.33 -30.76
C MET A 1 19.20 22.23 -29.35
N GLU A 2 18.62 21.57 -28.36
CA GLU A 2 17.65 20.48 -28.31
C GLU A 2 16.84 20.61 -27.00
N VAL A 3 15.58 21.05 -27.06
CA VAL A 3 14.66 20.85 -25.91
C VAL A 3 13.19 20.74 -26.33
N ILE A 4 12.90 20.78 -27.63
CA ILE A 4 11.53 20.94 -28.17
C ILE A 4 10.70 19.64 -28.14
N VAL A 5 11.26 18.49 -27.74
CA VAL A 5 10.54 17.20 -27.84
C VAL A 5 9.98 16.67 -26.51
N CYS A 6 10.36 17.25 -25.36
CA CYS A 6 9.94 16.68 -24.06
C CYS A 6 8.61 17.21 -23.52
N SER A 7 8.04 18.27 -24.11
CA SER A 7 6.81 18.91 -23.62
C SER A 7 5.51 18.35 -24.20
N PHE A 8 5.55 17.58 -25.29
CA PHE A 8 4.34 17.11 -25.97
C PHE A 8 3.80 15.75 -25.50
N PHE A 9 4.64 14.90 -24.89
CA PHE A 9 4.17 13.60 -24.38
C PHE A 9 3.47 13.69 -23.01
N CYS A 10 3.71 14.77 -22.26
CA CYS A 10 3.10 14.98 -20.95
C CYS A 10 1.61 15.38 -21.06
N HIS A 11 1.21 16.09 -22.11
CA HIS A 11 -0.17 16.58 -22.26
C HIS A 11 -1.18 15.49 -22.70
N ILE A 12 -0.76 14.44 -23.40
CA ILE A 12 -1.70 13.41 -23.88
C ILE A 12 -2.18 12.50 -22.73
N VAL A 13 -1.35 12.27 -21.71
CA VAL A 13 -1.74 11.44 -20.55
C VAL A 13 -2.70 12.18 -19.60
N TYR A 14 -2.57 13.50 -19.48
CA TYR A 14 -3.50 14.33 -18.70
C TYR A 14 -4.87 14.54 -19.38
N CYS A 15 -4.97 14.30 -20.70
CA CYS A 15 -6.21 14.52 -21.44
C CYS A 15 -7.21 13.35 -21.33
N ILE A 16 -6.75 12.10 -21.16
CA ILE A 16 -7.67 10.95 -21.00
C ILE A 16 -8.22 10.84 -19.57
N ALA A 17 -7.54 11.41 -18.57
CA ALA A 17 -8.06 11.46 -17.20
C ALA A 17 -9.15 12.52 -16.98
N SER A 18 -9.32 13.47 -17.90
CA SER A 18 -10.26 14.59 -17.72
C SER A 18 -11.64 14.34 -18.34
N LEU A 19 -11.78 13.47 -19.35
CA LEU A 19 -13.06 13.29 -20.05
C LEU A 19 -14.00 12.22 -19.45
N VAL A 20 -13.62 11.59 -18.33
CA VAL A 20 -14.53 10.72 -17.54
C VAL A 20 -14.90 11.37 -16.20
N ALA A 21 -14.30 12.51 -15.86
CA ALA A 21 -14.47 13.20 -14.58
C ALA A 21 -15.71 14.11 -14.51
N GLU A 22 -16.49 14.23 -15.59
CA GLU A 22 -17.62 15.18 -15.68
C GLU A 22 -19.01 14.62 -15.36
N CYS A 23 -19.16 13.36 -14.96
CA CYS A 23 -20.50 12.77 -14.76
C CYS A 23 -20.96 12.52 -13.31
N TYR A 24 -20.19 12.84 -12.26
CA TYR A 24 -20.71 12.69 -10.87
C TYR A 24 -20.19 13.75 -9.90
N PHE A 25 -20.55 15.01 -10.13
CA PHE A 25 -20.59 16.00 -9.05
C PHE A 25 -22.03 16.01 -8.49
N GLN A 26 -22.24 15.35 -7.35
CA GLN A 26 -23.44 15.54 -6.54
C GLN A 26 -23.01 16.18 -5.20
N PRO A 27 -23.47 17.40 -4.87
CA PRO A 27 -23.23 18.02 -3.57
C PRO A 27 -24.21 17.41 -2.57
N GLY A 28 -23.89 16.21 -2.08
CA GLY A 28 -24.53 15.60 -0.92
C GLY A 28 -23.45 15.37 0.12
N GLY A 29 -23.70 15.77 1.38
CA GLY A 29 -22.74 15.62 2.48
C GLY A 29 -22.10 14.23 2.46
N GLU A 30 -20.79 14.18 2.28
CA GLU A 30 -20.02 12.97 2.08
C GLU A 30 -20.00 12.16 3.38
N VAL A 31 -21.03 11.33 3.59
CA VAL A 31 -20.90 10.18 4.48
C VAL A 31 -19.86 9.29 3.84
N THR A 32 -18.61 9.45 4.27
CA THR A 32 -17.52 8.56 3.89
C THR A 32 -18.00 7.15 4.17
N TRP A 33 -18.20 6.35 3.11
CA TRP A 33 -18.54 4.94 3.27
C TRP A 33 -17.36 4.25 3.94
N ASN A 34 -17.39 4.22 5.26
CA ASN A 34 -16.41 3.52 6.07
C ASN A 34 -16.64 2.03 5.84
N ARG A 35 -15.95 1.45 4.85
CA ARG A 35 -15.93 0.01 4.51
C ARG A 35 -15.46 -0.90 5.67
N GLY A 36 -15.32 -0.36 6.87
CA GLY A 36 -14.75 -1.01 8.03
C GLY A 36 -13.28 -1.34 7.85
N ILE A 37 -12.73 -1.91 8.90
CA ILE A 37 -11.40 -2.49 8.88
C ILE A 37 -11.47 -3.80 8.05
N ASN A 38 -10.75 -3.85 6.92
CA ASN A 38 -10.61 -5.10 6.19
C ASN A 38 -9.66 -6.05 6.93
N MET A 39 -10.11 -7.28 7.19
CA MET A 39 -9.38 -8.32 7.93
C MET A 39 -8.85 -9.44 7.02
N GLY A 40 -8.99 -9.34 5.70
CA GLY A 40 -8.44 -10.31 4.76
C GLY A 40 -9.31 -11.56 4.54
N HIS A 41 -10.54 -11.58 5.07
CA HIS A 41 -11.47 -12.71 4.92
C HIS A 41 -11.75 -13.09 3.46
N GLY A 42 -11.65 -12.12 2.55
CA GLY A 42 -11.82 -12.38 1.11
C GLY A 42 -10.74 -13.29 0.53
N LEU A 43 -9.46 -13.13 0.94
CA LEU A 43 -8.40 -14.05 0.54
C LEU A 43 -8.53 -15.39 1.28
N GLU A 44 -8.84 -15.33 2.58
CA GLU A 44 -9.01 -16.53 3.40
C GLU A 44 -10.06 -17.48 2.81
N ARG A 45 -11.19 -16.93 2.35
CA ARG A 45 -12.25 -17.69 1.66
C ARG A 45 -11.73 -18.38 0.40
N ILE A 46 -10.94 -17.67 -0.42
CA ILE A 46 -10.36 -18.22 -1.65
C ILE A 46 -9.38 -19.35 -1.33
N ASN A 47 -8.46 -19.14 -0.38
CA ASN A 47 -7.48 -20.15 0.03
C ASN A 47 -8.17 -21.41 0.58
N ARG A 48 -9.26 -21.23 1.35
CA ARG A 48 -10.08 -22.35 1.86
C ARG A 48 -10.75 -23.14 0.74
N CYS A 49 -11.38 -22.45 -0.22
CA CYS A 49 -12.03 -23.09 -1.37
C CYS A 49 -11.01 -23.85 -2.25
N ARG A 50 -9.82 -23.27 -2.47
CA ARG A 50 -8.75 -23.87 -3.28
C ARG A 50 -7.92 -24.92 -2.56
N ARG A 51 -8.09 -25.07 -1.24
CA ARG A 51 -7.25 -25.92 -0.35
C ARG A 51 -5.74 -25.66 -0.52
N GLY A 52 -5.38 -24.40 -0.81
CA GLY A 52 -4.01 -24.04 -1.13
C GLY A 52 -3.83 -22.51 -1.19
N LYS A 53 -2.57 -22.08 -1.12
CA LYS A 53 -2.22 -20.66 -1.19
C LYS A 53 -2.30 -20.16 -2.62
N LEU A 54 -2.66 -18.89 -2.79
CA LEU A 54 -2.72 -18.24 -4.09
C LEU A 54 -1.29 -17.95 -4.60
N PRO A 55 -0.90 -18.44 -5.78
CA PRO A 55 0.41 -18.14 -6.36
C PRO A 55 0.45 -16.69 -6.80
N VAL A 56 1.55 -16.03 -6.47
CA VAL A 56 1.82 -14.65 -6.84
C VAL A 56 3.09 -14.63 -7.64
N VAL A 57 2.96 -14.38 -8.94
CA VAL A 57 4.06 -14.21 -9.88
C VAL A 57 4.15 -12.73 -10.23
N ILE A 58 5.31 -12.13 -9.95
CA ILE A 58 5.59 -10.72 -10.23
C ILE A 58 6.62 -10.68 -11.36
N PRO A 59 6.26 -10.24 -12.58
CA PRO A 59 7.23 -10.08 -13.66
C PRO A 59 8.17 -8.89 -13.40
N GLU A 60 9.30 -8.89 -14.09
CA GLU A 60 10.32 -7.83 -14.00
C GLU A 60 9.74 -6.44 -14.32
N GLY A 61 10.05 -5.46 -13.47
CA GLY A 61 9.57 -4.09 -13.61
C GLY A 61 8.17 -3.83 -13.07
N TYR A 62 7.45 -4.86 -12.61
CA TYR A 62 6.12 -4.71 -12.02
C TYR A 62 6.17 -4.76 -10.49
N ILE A 63 5.31 -3.95 -9.85
CA ILE A 63 5.12 -3.97 -8.39
C ILE A 63 4.01 -4.97 -8.00
N ARG A 64 3.12 -5.29 -8.95
CA ARG A 64 1.94 -6.14 -8.73
C ARG A 64 1.93 -7.32 -9.70
N PRO A 65 1.27 -8.43 -9.33
CA PRO A 65 0.93 -9.49 -10.28
C PRO A 65 0.12 -8.97 -11.46
N VAL A 66 0.28 -9.61 -12.61
CA VAL A 66 -0.46 -9.25 -13.84
C VAL A 66 -1.95 -9.52 -13.70
N VAL A 67 -2.32 -10.63 -13.05
CA VAL A 67 -3.71 -11.05 -12.92
C VAL A 67 -4.46 -10.12 -11.96
N PRO A 68 -5.50 -9.38 -12.40
CA PRO A 68 -6.12 -8.32 -11.60
C PRO A 68 -6.72 -8.81 -10.27
N MET A 69 -7.37 -9.97 -10.26
CA MET A 69 -7.94 -10.56 -9.04
C MET A 69 -6.85 -10.84 -8.00
N ILE A 70 -5.74 -11.44 -8.43
CA ILE A 70 -4.59 -11.77 -7.58
C ILE A 70 -3.93 -10.47 -7.10
N ALA A 71 -3.72 -9.51 -7.99
CA ALA A 71 -3.17 -8.21 -7.67
C ALA A 71 -3.98 -7.45 -6.62
N ALA A 72 -5.31 -7.50 -6.72
CA ALA A 72 -6.21 -6.87 -5.75
C ALA A 72 -6.06 -7.51 -4.37
N LYS A 73 -6.11 -8.86 -4.29
CA LYS A 73 -5.94 -9.57 -3.01
C LYS A 73 -4.55 -9.36 -2.41
N TYR A 74 -3.53 -9.44 -3.24
CA TYR A 74 -2.15 -9.17 -2.85
C TYR A 74 -2.00 -7.77 -2.25
N ALA A 75 -2.46 -6.72 -2.94
CA ALA A 75 -2.37 -5.35 -2.45
C ALA A 75 -3.15 -5.16 -1.13
N THR A 76 -4.34 -5.78 -0.99
CA THR A 76 -5.10 -5.68 0.26
C THR A 76 -4.40 -6.34 1.44
N GLU A 77 -3.81 -7.52 1.26
CA GLU A 77 -3.09 -8.19 2.33
C GLU A 77 -1.80 -7.45 2.70
N CYS A 78 -1.06 -6.90 1.73
CA CYS A 78 0.10 -6.07 2.01
C CYS A 78 -0.26 -4.88 2.90
N ASN A 79 -1.39 -4.22 2.63
CA ASN A 79 -1.89 -3.13 3.46
C ASN A 79 -2.29 -3.60 4.87
N ILE A 80 -2.91 -4.77 5.00
CA ILE A 80 -3.27 -5.36 6.30
C ILE A 80 -2.02 -5.72 7.11
N ALA A 81 -1.03 -6.33 6.45
CA ALA A 81 0.24 -6.71 7.07
C ALA A 81 0.99 -5.48 7.60
N VAL A 82 1.09 -4.42 6.80
CA VAL A 82 1.73 -3.17 7.23
C VAL A 82 1.02 -2.55 8.41
N ARG A 83 -0.31 -2.56 8.39
CA ARG A 83 -1.11 -1.96 9.46
C ARG A 83 -0.96 -2.67 10.81
N ASN A 84 -0.93 -4.00 10.79
CA ASN A 84 -1.04 -4.81 12.00
C ASN A 84 0.31 -5.30 12.55
N HIS A 85 1.28 -5.53 11.66
CA HIS A 85 2.52 -6.22 12.03
C HIS A 85 3.79 -5.39 11.81
N VAL A 86 3.77 -4.39 10.92
CA VAL A 86 4.96 -3.61 10.58
C VAL A 86 5.06 -2.35 11.44
N LEU A 87 6.26 -2.08 11.95
CA LEU A 87 6.57 -0.84 12.62
C LEU A 87 6.64 0.30 11.59
N VAL A 88 5.95 1.40 11.90
CA VAL A 88 5.93 2.59 11.04
C VAL A 88 7.06 3.51 11.50
N LEU A 89 8.20 3.39 10.82
CA LEU A 89 9.38 4.24 11.04
C LEU A 89 9.19 5.61 10.39
N LYS A 90 10.10 6.56 10.59
CA LYS A 90 9.99 7.92 10.03
C LYS A 90 10.60 7.97 8.62
N HIS A 91 11.84 7.49 8.47
CA HIS A 91 12.54 7.51 7.19
C HIS A 91 12.64 6.10 6.57
N TRP A 92 12.68 6.03 5.23
CA TRP A 92 12.85 4.74 4.57
C TRP A 92 14.23 4.11 4.86
N ARG A 93 15.25 4.95 5.04
CA ARG A 93 16.61 4.53 5.38
C ARG A 93 16.67 3.61 6.61
N GLU A 94 15.85 3.87 7.62
CA GLU A 94 15.80 3.08 8.87
C GLU A 94 15.31 1.64 8.62
N TYR A 95 14.53 1.40 7.56
CA TYR A 95 14.14 0.04 7.17
C TYR A 95 15.29 -0.73 6.52
N ASN A 96 16.19 -0.04 5.80
CA ASN A 96 17.39 -0.68 5.25
C ASN A 96 18.38 -1.05 6.36
N GLU A 97 18.44 -0.24 7.42
CA GLU A 97 19.26 -0.50 8.61
C GLU A 97 18.68 -1.63 9.47
N ASN A 98 17.35 -1.83 9.44
CA ASN A 98 16.65 -2.88 10.19
C ASN A 98 15.99 -3.92 9.26
N PRO A 99 16.77 -4.87 8.71
CA PRO A 99 16.24 -5.88 7.79
C PRO A 99 15.17 -6.78 8.44
N ALA A 100 15.19 -6.93 9.77
CA ALA A 100 14.20 -7.71 10.51
C ALA A 100 12.74 -7.26 10.26
N VAL A 101 12.51 -5.96 10.05
CA VAL A 101 11.16 -5.43 9.76
C VAL A 101 10.70 -5.86 8.36
N ILE A 102 11.63 -5.84 7.40
CA ILE A 102 11.37 -6.30 6.04
C ILE A 102 11.12 -7.81 6.02
N ASP A 103 11.93 -8.58 6.76
CA ASP A 103 11.79 -10.02 6.83
C ASP A 103 10.50 -10.45 7.55
N LEU A 104 10.05 -9.70 8.56
CA LEU A 104 8.74 -9.90 9.19
C LEU A 104 7.59 -9.68 8.19
N PHE A 105 7.68 -8.62 7.38
CA PHE A 105 6.70 -8.33 6.33
C PHE A 105 6.67 -9.45 5.28
N LEU A 106 7.83 -9.84 4.76
CA LEU A 106 7.95 -10.93 3.80
C LEU A 106 7.48 -12.28 4.38
N GLY A 107 7.79 -12.55 5.65
CA GLY A 107 7.32 -13.74 6.36
C GLY A 107 5.80 -13.80 6.47
N THR A 108 5.16 -12.65 6.72
CA THR A 108 3.70 -12.53 6.75
C THR A 108 3.08 -12.81 5.38
N LEU A 109 3.69 -12.31 4.30
CA LEU A 109 3.24 -12.57 2.94
C LEU A 109 3.40 -14.06 2.56
N ARG A 110 4.54 -14.67 2.89
CA ARG A 110 4.82 -16.09 2.66
C ARG A 110 3.86 -17.01 3.43
N ALA A 111 3.32 -16.56 4.55
CA ALA A 111 2.29 -17.30 5.27
C ALA A 111 0.96 -17.33 4.51
N LYS A 112 0.61 -16.28 3.77
CA LYS A 112 -0.70 -16.12 3.09
C LYS A 112 -0.70 -16.53 1.62
N PHE A 113 0.39 -16.26 0.91
CA PHE A 113 0.55 -16.51 -0.52
C PHE A 113 1.67 -17.51 -0.78
N ASP A 114 1.64 -18.09 -1.98
CA ASP A 114 2.74 -18.88 -2.50
C ASP A 114 3.63 -17.94 -3.31
N ILE A 115 4.72 -17.48 -2.68
CA ILE A 115 5.64 -16.45 -3.19
C ILE A 115 7.08 -16.95 -3.03
N ASP A 116 7.83 -16.94 -4.12
CA ASP A 116 9.26 -17.22 -4.12
C ASP A 116 10.05 -15.99 -3.65
N THR A 117 10.24 -15.89 -2.33
CA THR A 117 10.97 -14.76 -1.71
C THR A 117 12.48 -14.78 -2.00
N ASN A 118 12.99 -15.91 -2.50
CA ASN A 118 14.40 -16.06 -2.90
C ASN A 118 14.69 -15.34 -4.23
N ASP A 119 13.67 -15.11 -5.05
CA ASP A 119 13.79 -14.37 -6.29
C ASP A 119 13.96 -12.87 -5.98
N ALA A 120 15.03 -12.27 -6.53
CA ALA A 120 15.35 -10.86 -6.34
C ALA A 120 14.26 -9.93 -6.90
N VAL A 121 13.65 -10.28 -8.03
CA VAL A 121 12.58 -9.50 -8.69
C VAL A 121 11.36 -9.43 -7.80
N VAL A 122 10.94 -10.60 -7.29
CA VAL A 122 9.78 -10.73 -6.40
C VAL A 122 10.04 -10.02 -5.07
N ARG A 123 11.25 -10.16 -4.50
CA ARG A 123 11.64 -9.48 -3.27
C ARG A 123 11.60 -7.96 -3.43
N MET A 124 12.14 -7.44 -4.53
CA MET A 124 12.10 -6.00 -4.86
C MET A 124 10.67 -5.50 -5.05
N GLY A 125 9.84 -6.23 -5.80
CA GLY A 125 8.42 -5.88 -5.98
C GLY A 125 7.64 -5.83 -4.66
N CYS A 126 7.89 -6.77 -3.75
CA CYS A 126 7.30 -6.76 -2.40
C CYS A 126 7.75 -5.55 -1.57
N ILE A 127 9.02 -5.17 -1.65
CA ILE A 127 9.55 -4.01 -0.92
C ILE A 127 8.94 -2.70 -1.46
N GLU A 128 8.82 -2.54 -2.78
CA GLU A 128 8.16 -1.38 -3.39
C GLU A 128 6.66 -1.32 -3.05
N MET A 129 6.01 -2.48 -2.93
CA MET A 129 4.64 -2.55 -2.42
C MET A 129 4.57 -2.12 -0.95
N MET A 130 5.52 -2.56 -0.13
CA MET A 130 5.61 -2.19 1.29
C MET A 130 5.79 -0.67 1.45
N LYS A 131 6.67 -0.04 0.66
CA LYS A 131 6.84 1.42 0.61
C LYS A 131 5.52 2.14 0.40
N SER A 132 4.78 1.70 -0.63
CA SER A 132 3.49 2.28 -0.99
C SER A 132 2.45 2.11 0.13
N ALA A 133 2.39 0.92 0.74
CA ALA A 133 1.49 0.61 1.84
C ALA A 133 1.81 1.42 3.10
N VAL A 134 3.08 1.56 3.47
CA VAL A 134 3.54 2.39 4.60
C VAL A 134 3.18 3.85 4.36
N ARG A 135 3.40 4.38 3.15
CA ARG A 135 3.01 5.75 2.79
C ARG A 135 1.51 5.98 2.95
N GLN A 136 0.68 5.06 2.45
CA GLN A 136 -0.78 5.13 2.60
C GLN A 136 -1.20 5.08 4.07
N TRP A 137 -0.58 4.20 4.86
CA TRP A 137 -0.88 4.07 6.27
C TRP A 137 -0.50 5.32 7.06
N ARG A 138 0.69 5.90 6.81
CA ARG A 138 1.11 7.19 7.40
C ARG A 138 0.15 8.31 7.07
N HIS A 139 -0.31 8.41 5.82
CA HIS A 139 -1.29 9.41 5.42
C HIS A 139 -2.60 9.28 6.22
N LYS A 140 -3.09 8.04 6.40
CA LYS A 140 -4.28 7.79 7.23
C LYS A 140 -4.04 8.15 8.69
N LEU A 141 -2.88 7.81 9.26
CA LEU A 141 -2.55 8.19 10.63
C LEU A 141 -2.50 9.71 10.81
N LYS A 142 -1.97 10.43 9.81
CA LYS A 142 -2.00 11.89 9.78
C LYS A 142 -3.43 12.43 9.83
N GLN A 143 -4.30 11.93 8.95
CA GLN A 143 -5.70 12.33 8.88
C GLN A 143 -6.49 12.05 10.16
N VAL A 144 -6.21 10.95 10.84
CA VAL A 144 -6.96 10.55 12.05
C VAL A 144 -6.49 11.32 13.29
N HIS A 145 -5.19 11.56 13.43
CA HIS A 145 -4.61 12.04 14.69
C HIS A 145 -4.10 13.48 14.65
N PHE A 146 -3.89 14.07 13.48
CA PHE A 146 -3.29 15.39 13.33
C PHE A 146 -4.25 16.40 12.70
N ASP A 147 -4.84 16.08 11.56
CA ASP A 147 -5.71 17.00 10.82
C ASP A 147 -6.94 17.52 11.58
N PRO A 148 -7.60 16.77 12.49
CA PRO A 148 -8.77 17.28 13.22
C PRO A 148 -8.42 18.17 14.41
N PHE A 149 -7.15 18.28 14.80
CA PHE A 149 -6.75 19.03 15.99
C PHE A 149 -5.92 20.27 15.61
N PRO A 150 -6.19 21.44 16.23
CA PRO A 150 -5.31 22.60 16.08
C PRO A 150 -3.94 22.29 16.69
N LEU A 151 -2.88 22.91 16.17
CA LEU A 151 -1.48 22.63 16.50
C LEU A 151 -1.15 22.54 18.00
N HIS A 152 -1.84 23.31 18.84
CA HIS A 152 -1.62 23.32 20.30
C HIS A 152 -2.24 22.11 21.03
N LEU A 153 -3.17 21.38 20.40
CA LEU A 153 -3.82 20.18 20.94
C LEU A 153 -3.26 18.88 20.37
N VAL A 154 -2.32 18.97 19.41
CA VAL A 154 -1.67 17.79 18.85
C VAL A 154 -0.77 17.14 19.91
N ARG A 155 -1.00 15.85 20.15
CA ARG A 155 -0.18 15.07 21.08
C ARG A 155 1.24 14.95 20.54
N LYS A 156 2.23 15.15 21.42
CA LYS A 156 3.66 14.98 21.11
C LYS A 156 4.11 13.51 21.13
N THR A 157 3.28 12.62 21.68
CA THR A 157 3.53 11.18 21.75
C THR A 157 2.88 10.46 20.56
N SER A 158 3.49 9.37 20.11
CA SER A 158 2.94 8.58 19.01
C SER A 158 1.52 8.09 19.33
N PRO A 159 0.57 8.25 18.39
CA PRO A 159 -0.80 7.82 18.61
C PRO A 159 -0.98 6.31 18.48
N VAL A 160 0.01 5.59 17.92
CA VAL A 160 -0.07 4.15 17.66
C VAL A 160 1.16 3.45 18.23
N LYS A 161 0.94 2.34 18.94
CA LYS A 161 1.98 1.51 19.56
C LYS A 161 3.03 0.95 18.59
N SER A 162 2.73 0.91 17.29
CA SER A 162 3.65 0.45 16.24
C SER A 162 4.51 1.58 15.63
N THR A 163 4.40 2.81 16.15
CA THR A 163 5.25 3.95 15.78
C THR A 163 6.32 4.10 16.86
N SER A 164 7.60 4.17 16.47
CA SER A 164 8.67 4.47 17.42
C SER A 164 8.75 5.99 17.65
N ASP A 165 8.67 6.40 18.93
CA ASP A 165 8.84 7.80 19.35
C ASP A 165 10.31 8.26 19.39
N ALA A 166 11.24 7.31 19.28
CA ALA A 166 12.69 7.54 19.26
C ALA A 166 13.14 8.42 18.08
#